data_AF-A0A833L8F7-F1
#
_entry.id   AF-A0A833L8F7-F1
#
_cell.length_a   1.000
_cell.length_b   1.000
_cell.length_c   1.000
_cell.angle_alpha   90.00
_cell.angle_beta   90.00
_cell.angle_gamma   90.00
#
_symmetry.space_group_name_H-M   'P 1'
#
loop_
_entity.id
_entity.type
_entity.pdbx_description
1 polymer ?
#
loop_
_entity_poly.entity_id
_entity_poly.type
_entity_poly.pdbx_seq_one_letter_code
_entity_poly.pdbx_strand_id
1 'polypeptide(L)'
;MFAFVWDAVTTGLSWIGLAYALAGAAVFVFGIGFVIWNDSIKPRLIPREDIARLASDIAARHPDDPEHAAYSELEAAWWRSDGAEQVKWKRVLKEIRRRAASTKASG
;
A
#
# COMPACT_ATOMS: atom_id res chain seq x y z
N MET A 1 -0.23 57.26 13.00
CA MET A 1 0.38 56.65 11.79
C MET A 1 1.24 55.44 12.13
N PHE A 2 2.23 55.55 13.03
CA PHE A 2 3.11 54.43 13.43
C PHE A 2 2.38 53.20 13.99
N ALA A 3 1.45 53.37 14.95
CA ALA A 3 0.70 52.26 15.55
C ALA A 3 -0.20 51.50 14.54
N PHE A 4 -0.78 52.20 13.57
CA PHE A 4 -1.61 51.61 12.52
C PHE A 4 -0.77 50.75 11.55
N VAL A 5 0.41 51.25 11.15
CA VAL A 5 1.34 50.50 10.29
C VAL A 5 1.85 49.25 11.02
N TRP A 6 2.15 49.36 12.31
CA TRP A 6 2.59 48.23 13.13
C TRP A 6 1.53 47.12 13.21
N ASP A 7 0.28 47.48 13.46
CA ASP A 7 -0.85 46.55 13.53
C ASP A 7 -1.13 45.83 12.19
N ALA A 8 -1.03 46.56 11.08
CA ALA A 8 -1.16 45.98 9.75
C ALA A 8 -0.05 44.96 9.45
N VAL A 9 1.19 45.25 9.86
CA VAL A 9 2.35 44.36 9.65
C VAL A 9 2.23 43.09 10.49
N THR A 10 1.90 43.21 11.79
CA THR A 10 1.74 42.04 12.66
C THR A 10 0.59 41.15 12.21
N THR A 11 -0.54 41.77 11.83
CA THR A 11 -1.70 41.05 11.30
C THR A 11 -1.35 40.29 10.01
N GLY A 12 -0.66 40.94 9.07
CA GLY A 12 -0.20 40.30 7.83
C GLY A 12 0.74 39.13 8.08
N LEU A 13 1.72 39.29 8.98
CA LEU A 13 2.64 38.21 9.37
C LEU A 13 1.92 37.03 10.02
N SER A 14 0.92 37.29 10.87
CA SER A 14 0.12 36.23 11.49
C SER A 14 -0.66 35.42 10.46
N TRP A 15 -1.27 36.08 9.45
CA TRP A 15 -1.99 35.37 8.38
C TRP A 15 -1.06 34.54 7.50
N ILE A 16 0.14 35.04 7.20
CA ILE A 16 1.15 34.27 6.45
C ILE A 16 1.59 33.04 7.24
N GLY A 17 1.86 33.19 8.54
CA GLY A 17 2.21 32.09 9.42
C GLY A 17 1.10 31.03 9.50
N LEU A 18 -0.15 31.46 9.63
CA LEU A 18 -1.31 30.58 9.65
C LEU A 18 -1.46 29.81 8.33
N ALA A 19 -1.30 30.50 7.19
CA ALA A 19 -1.37 29.87 5.87
C ALA A 19 -0.28 28.79 5.70
N TYR A 20 0.94 29.06 6.15
CA TYR A 20 2.03 28.07 6.14
C TYR A 20 1.73 26.86 7.03
N ALA A 21 1.22 27.09 8.24
CA ALA A 21 0.88 26.02 9.16
C ALA A 21 -0.22 25.12 8.58
N LEU A 22 -1.27 25.71 7.99
CA LEU A 22 -2.35 24.98 7.34
C LEU A 22 -1.87 24.22 6.10
N ALA A 23 -1.01 24.82 5.28
CA ALA A 23 -0.42 24.15 4.13
C ALA A 23 0.44 22.95 4.56
N GLY A 24 1.27 23.10 5.59
CA GLY A 24 2.07 22.01 6.15
C GLY A 24 1.20 20.87 6.69
N ALA A 25 0.15 21.21 7.44
CA ALA A 25 -0.81 20.23 7.94
C ALA A 25 -1.53 19.48 6.80
N ALA A 26 -1.93 20.20 5.73
CA ALA A 26 -2.58 19.59 4.58
C ALA A 26 -1.66 18.61 3.84
N VAL A 27 -0.39 18.96 3.64
CA VAL A 27 0.61 18.06 3.04
C VAL A 27 0.81 16.82 3.92
N PHE A 28 0.87 16.99 5.24
CA PHE A 28 1.03 15.87 6.16
C PHE A 28 -0.16 14.90 6.13
N VAL A 29 -1.38 15.43 6.20
CA VAL A 29 -2.62 14.64 6.11
C VAL A 29 -2.72 13.94 4.76
N PHE A 30 -2.40 14.64 3.67
CA PHE A 30 -2.38 14.04 2.33
C PHE A 30 -1.34 12.93 2.22
N GLY A 31 -0.14 13.13 2.76
CA GLY A 31 0.92 12.12 2.77
C GLY A 31 0.50 10.85 3.51
N ILE A 32 -0.08 10.99 4.70
CA ILE A 32 -0.61 9.84 5.46
C ILE A 32 -1.73 9.15 4.67
N GLY A 33 -2.68 9.91 4.13
CA GLY A 33 -3.77 9.37 3.32
C GLY A 33 -3.27 8.62 2.08
N PHE A 34 -2.23 9.13 1.42
CA PHE A 34 -1.60 8.50 0.26
C PHE A 34 -0.92 7.17 0.62
N VAL A 35 -0.21 7.10 1.75
CA VAL A 35 0.37 5.85 2.26
C VAL A 35 -0.73 4.82 2.55
N ILE A 36 -1.78 5.22 3.27
CA ILE A 36 -2.92 4.33 3.58
C ILE A 36 -3.60 3.85 2.30
N TRP A 37 -3.82 4.74 1.33
CA TRP A 37 -4.40 4.39 0.04
C TRP A 37 -3.56 3.34 -0.69
N ASN A 38 -2.25 3.57 -0.79
CA ASN A 38 -1.35 2.68 -1.50
C ASN A 38 -1.28 1.30 -0.82
N ASP A 39 -1.18 1.25 0.50
CA ASP A 39 -0.98 -0.01 1.22
C ASP A 39 -2.28 -0.79 1.49
N SER A 40 -3.43 -0.11 1.59
CA SER A 40 -4.69 -0.74 2.02
C SER A 40 -5.78 -0.79 0.95
N ILE A 41 -5.89 0.23 0.09
CA ILE A 41 -7.01 0.34 -0.87
C ILE A 41 -6.62 -0.20 -2.25
N LYS A 42 -5.50 0.26 -2.81
CA LYS A 42 -4.92 -0.27 -4.06
C LYS A 42 -4.80 -1.81 -4.12
N PRO A 43 -4.36 -2.52 -3.07
CA PRO A 43 -4.22 -3.98 -3.11
C PRO A 43 -5.57 -4.69 -3.07
N ARG A 44 -6.62 -4.04 -2.56
CA ARG A 44 -7.98 -4.60 -2.56
C ARG A 44 -8.63 -4.51 -3.92
N LEU A 45 -8.21 -3.55 -4.76
CA LEU A 45 -8.68 -3.38 -6.13
C LEU A 45 -8.08 -4.40 -7.10
N ILE A 46 -7.07 -5.18 -6.70
CA ILE A 46 -6.52 -6.26 -7.52
C ILE A 46 -7.59 -7.34 -7.70
N PRO A 47 -8.06 -7.60 -8.94
CA PRO A 47 -9.06 -8.62 -9.23
C PRO A 47 -8.61 -10.00 -8.76
N ARG A 48 -9.56 -10.83 -8.31
CA ARG A 48 -9.29 -12.22 -7.92
C ARG A 48 -8.76 -13.05 -9.08
N GLU A 49 -9.13 -12.69 -10.30
CA GLU A 49 -8.71 -13.33 -11.55
C GLU A 49 -7.21 -13.20 -11.77
N ASP A 50 -6.66 -12.01 -11.51
CA ASP A 50 -5.22 -11.76 -11.63
C ASP A 50 -4.43 -12.52 -10.58
N ILE A 51 -4.96 -12.64 -9.36
CA ILE A 51 -4.38 -13.47 -8.29
C ILE A 51 -4.38 -14.94 -8.70
N ALA A 52 -5.50 -15.42 -9.27
CA ALA A 52 -5.62 -16.79 -9.74
C ALA A 52 -4.67 -17.09 -10.90
N ARG A 53 -4.45 -16.14 -11.80
CA ARG A 53 -3.48 -16.23 -12.90
C ARG A 53 -2.05 -16.26 -12.36
N LEU A 54 -1.71 -15.38 -11.43
CA LEU A 54 -0.39 -15.37 -10.78
C LEU A 54 -0.10 -16.67 -10.03
N ALA A 55 -1.08 -17.21 -9.33
CA ALA A 55 -0.95 -18.50 -8.64
C ALA A 55 -0.70 -19.64 -9.64
N SER A 56 -1.39 -19.65 -10.79
CA SER A 56 -1.13 -20.62 -11.86
C SER A 56 0.26 -20.46 -12.46
N ASP A 57 0.68 -19.22 -12.68
CA ASP A 57 1.99 -18.91 -13.25
C ASP A 57 3.14 -19.34 -12.33
N ILE A 58 3.04 -19.06 -11.02
CA ILE A 58 4.01 -19.57 -10.04
C ILE A 58 3.99 -21.09 -9.97
N ALA A 59 2.82 -21.72 -9.97
CA ALA A 59 2.72 -23.17 -9.98
C ALA A 59 3.34 -23.81 -11.24
N ALA A 60 3.30 -23.12 -12.37
CA ALA A 60 3.95 -23.56 -13.61
C ALA A 60 5.47 -23.35 -13.58
N ARG A 61 5.95 -22.23 -13.02
CA ARG A 61 7.39 -21.91 -12.92
C ARG A 61 8.12 -22.70 -11.85
N HIS A 62 7.43 -23.05 -10.76
CA HIS A 62 7.98 -23.76 -9.60
C HIS A 62 7.06 -24.94 -9.26
N PRO A 63 7.08 -26.01 -10.05
CA PRO A 63 6.19 -27.16 -9.84
C PRO A 63 6.51 -27.95 -8.56
N ASP A 64 7.76 -27.92 -8.10
CA ASP A 64 8.21 -28.70 -6.94
C ASP A 64 7.75 -28.11 -5.61
N ASP A 65 7.83 -26.78 -5.46
CA ASP A 65 7.36 -26.06 -4.28
C ASP A 65 6.86 -24.64 -4.63
N PRO A 66 5.61 -24.53 -5.12
CA PRO A 66 5.03 -23.24 -5.49
C PRO A 66 4.69 -22.36 -4.27
N GLU A 67 4.56 -22.94 -3.08
CA GLU A 67 4.31 -22.17 -1.86
C GLU A 67 5.55 -21.41 -1.43
N HIS A 68 6.72 -22.04 -1.47
CA HIS A 68 7.98 -21.41 -1.11
C HIS A 68 8.33 -20.25 -2.06
N ALA A 69 8.10 -20.43 -3.36
CA ALA A 69 8.30 -19.36 -4.35
C ALA A 69 7.37 -18.17 -4.14
N ALA A 70 6.10 -18.39 -3.76
CA ALA A 70 5.21 -17.28 -3.41
C ALA A 70 5.58 -16.60 -2.07
N TYR A 71 6.21 -17.34 -1.14
CA TYR A 71 6.67 -16.80 0.14
C TYR A 71 7.93 -15.94 -0.01
N SER A 72 8.86 -16.31 -0.89
CA SER A 72 10.06 -15.49 -1.16
C SER A 72 9.67 -14.13 -1.77
N GLU A 73 8.67 -14.09 -2.63
CA GLU A 73 8.13 -12.85 -3.19
C GLU A 73 7.41 -11.98 -2.14
N LEU A 74 6.72 -12.62 -1.19
CA LEU A 74 6.15 -11.93 -0.02
C LEU A 74 7.25 -11.30 0.85
N GLU A 75 8.36 -12.01 1.05
CA GLU A 75 9.52 -11.51 1.80
C GLU A 75 10.24 -10.38 1.06
N ALA A 76 10.36 -10.48 -0.26
CA ALA A 76 10.88 -9.38 -1.09
C ALA A 76 9.98 -8.13 -1.03
N ALA A 77 8.66 -8.31 -0.97
CA ALA A 77 7.71 -7.22 -0.76
C ALA A 77 7.81 -6.62 0.66
N TRP A 78 8.15 -7.44 1.66
CA TRP A 78 8.44 -6.96 3.02
C TRP A 78 9.68 -6.07 3.04
N TRP A 79 10.78 -6.49 2.40
CA TRP A 79 12.00 -5.69 2.30
C TRP A 79 11.79 -4.35 1.59
N ARG A 80 10.90 -4.32 0.60
CA ARG A 80 10.52 -3.09 -0.10
C ARG A 80 9.51 -2.22 0.66
N SER A 81 9.04 -2.66 1.83
CA SER A 81 7.96 -2.02 2.58
C SER A 81 6.70 -1.77 1.74
N ASP A 82 6.45 -2.63 0.74
CA ASP A 82 5.28 -2.51 -0.15
C ASP A 82 4.12 -3.31 0.44
N GLY A 83 3.27 -2.63 1.22
CA GLY A 83 2.11 -3.26 1.87
C GLY A 83 1.12 -3.84 0.86
N ALA A 84 1.03 -3.23 -0.33
CA ALA A 84 0.12 -3.71 -1.36
C ALA A 84 0.57 -5.03 -1.96
N GLU A 85 1.85 -5.10 -2.27
CA GLU A 85 2.46 -6.30 -2.79
C GLU A 85 2.44 -7.43 -1.75
N GLN A 86 2.62 -7.11 -0.46
CA GLN A 86 2.45 -8.09 0.62
C GLN A 86 1.03 -8.68 0.69
N VAL A 87 0.00 -7.83 0.63
CA VAL A 87 -1.40 -8.30 0.65
C VAL A 87 -1.72 -9.14 -0.58
N LYS A 88 -1.21 -8.75 -1.76
CA LYS A 88 -1.33 -9.51 -3.00
C LYS A 88 -0.73 -10.91 -2.84
N TRP A 89 0.52 -11.01 -2.39
CA TRP A 89 1.20 -12.30 -2.21
C TRP A 89 0.55 -13.18 -1.15
N LYS A 90 0.03 -12.60 -0.04
CA LYS A 90 -0.79 -13.35 0.93
C LYS A 90 -2.03 -13.98 0.30
N ARG A 91 -2.69 -13.28 -0.64
CA ARG A 91 -3.85 -13.83 -1.36
C ARG A 91 -3.44 -14.91 -2.36
N VAL A 92 -2.32 -14.75 -3.05
CA VAL A 92 -1.75 -15.78 -3.95
C VAL A 92 -1.44 -17.05 -3.16
N LEU A 93 -0.75 -16.94 -2.02
CA LEU A 93 -0.43 -18.07 -1.15
C LEU A 93 -1.68 -18.83 -0.69
N LYS A 94 -2.74 -18.10 -0.33
CA LYS A 94 -4.03 -18.70 0.06
C LYS A 94 -4.67 -19.50 -1.09
N GLU A 95 -4.58 -18.98 -2.31
CA GLU A 95 -5.13 -19.66 -3.49
C GLU A 95 -4.30 -20.90 -3.88
N ILE A 96 -2.98 -20.84 -3.81
CA ILE A 96 -2.10 -22.00 -4.02
C ILE A 96 -2.44 -23.11 -3.02
N ARG A 97 -2.53 -22.78 -1.72
CA ARG A 97 -2.92 -23.73 -0.66
C ARG A 97 -4.30 -24.34 -0.89
N ARG A 98 -5.27 -23.53 -1.33
CA ARG A 98 -6.62 -24.00 -1.65
C ARG A 98 -6.59 -25.03 -2.78
N ARG A 99 -5.78 -24.80 -3.81
CA ARG A 99 -5.63 -25.70 -4.95
C ARG A 99 -4.90 -26.99 -4.58
N ALA A 100 -3.82 -26.89 -3.79
CA ALA A 100 -3.11 -28.05 -3.26
C ALA A 100 -4.04 -28.95 -2.41
N ALA A 101 -4.87 -28.33 -1.56
CA ALA A 101 -5.86 -29.03 -0.76
C ALA A 101 -6.94 -29.71 -1.62
N SER A 102 -7.43 -29.05 -2.69
CA SER A 102 -8.40 -29.68 -3.60
C SER A 102 -7.81 -30.86 -4.37
N THR A 103 -6.57 -30.75 -4.85
CA THR A 103 -5.89 -31.85 -5.57
C THR A 103 -5.72 -33.07 -4.67
N LYS A 104 -5.31 -32.85 -3.41
CA LYS A 104 -5.14 -33.91 -2.41
C LYS A 104 -6.45 -34.58 -1.99
N ALA A 105 -7.58 -33.90 -2.09
CA ALA A 105 -8.89 -34.46 -1.76
C ALA A 105 -9.51 -35.33 -2.88
N SER A 106 -8.95 -35.25 -4.09
CA SER A 106 -9.45 -35.95 -5.29
C SER A 106 -8.56 -37.11 -5.77
N GLY A 107 -7.47 -37.41 -5.08
CA GLY A 107 -6.59 -38.57 -5.34
C GLY A 107 -6.58 -39.52 -4.15
#